data_AF-A0A3D1CMK6-F1
#
_entry.id   AF-A0A3D1CMK6-F1
#
_cell.length_a   1.000
_cell.length_b   1.000
_cell.length_c   1.000
_cell.angle_alpha   90.00
_cell.angle_beta   90.00
_cell.angle_gamma   90.00
#
_symmetry.space_group_name_H-M   'P 1'
#
loop_
_entity.id
_entity.type
_entity.pdbx_description
1 polymer ?
#
loop_
_entity_poly.entity_id
_entity_poly.type
_entity_poly.pdbx_seq_one_letter_code
_entity_poly.pdbx_strand_id
1 'polypeptide(L)'
;MDADVITIETSRSQMELLDVFQEFDYPNAIGPGVYDIHSPNIPSEQEMVELLKLAAQRIDKTLLWVNPDCGLKTRRWEEVEP
;
A
#
# COMPACT_ATOMS: atom_id res chain seq x y z
N MET A 1 -5.09 9.77 16.32
CA MET A 1 -5.27 8.33 16.58
C MET A 1 -3.89 7.79 16.97
N ASP A 2 -3.82 6.95 18.00
CA ASP A 2 -2.55 6.36 18.50
C ASP A 2 -2.51 4.89 18.07
N ALA A 3 -2.29 4.68 16.77
CA ALA A 3 -2.25 3.35 16.17
C ALA A 3 -0.80 3.01 15.84
N ASP A 4 -0.38 1.77 16.15
CA ASP A 4 0.97 1.28 15.87
C ASP A 4 1.24 1.18 14.35
N VAL A 5 0.21 0.81 13.59
CA VAL A 5 0.24 0.69 12.13
C VAL A 5 -1.04 1.28 11.56
N ILE A 6 -0.90 2.10 10.52
CA ILE A 6 -2.03 2.55 9.70
C ILE A 6 -1.92 1.97 8.29
N THR A 7 -3.04 1.50 7.74
CA THR A 7 -3.11 1.07 6.33
C THR A 7 -3.90 2.11 5.55
N ILE A 8 -3.44 2.45 4.35
CA ILE A 8 -4.06 3.48 3.50
C ILE A 8 -4.19 3.00 2.05
N GLU A 9 -5.26 3.42 1.39
CA GLU A 9 -5.51 3.12 -0.03
C GLU A 9 -4.65 4.02 -0.92
N THR A 10 -3.74 3.44 -1.69
CA THR A 10 -2.73 4.20 -2.47
C THR A 10 -2.41 3.61 -3.83
N SER A 11 -2.90 2.42 -4.17
CA SER A 11 -2.48 1.73 -5.40
C SER A 11 -2.78 2.55 -6.67
N ARG A 12 -3.87 3.33 -6.67
CA ARG A 12 -4.29 4.17 -7.81
C ARG A 12 -3.61 5.53 -7.88
N SER A 13 -3.09 6.04 -6.77
CA SER A 13 -2.50 7.38 -6.68
C SER A 13 -0.98 7.38 -6.84
N GLN A 14 -0.37 6.25 -7.23
CA GLN A 14 1.09 6.12 -7.38
C GLN A 14 1.87 6.64 -6.15
N MET A 15 1.32 6.44 -4.95
CA MET A 15 1.91 6.88 -3.70
C MET A 15 1.99 8.40 -3.48
N GLU A 16 1.28 9.25 -4.26
CA GLU A 16 1.26 10.71 -4.04
C GLU A 16 0.79 11.09 -2.63
N LEU A 17 -0.14 10.32 -2.06
CA LEU A 17 -0.62 10.51 -0.69
C LEU A 17 0.48 10.33 0.38
N LEU A 18 1.62 9.70 0.02
CA LEU A 18 2.72 9.52 0.95
C LEU A 18 3.54 10.79 1.20
N ASP A 19 3.42 11.80 0.32
CA ASP A 19 4.12 13.08 0.48
C ASP A 19 3.71 13.80 1.78
N VAL A 20 2.45 13.65 2.21
CA VAL A 20 1.93 14.22 3.46
C VAL A 20 2.67 13.65 4.68
N PHE A 21 3.09 12.39 4.66
CA PHE A 21 3.82 11.79 5.78
C PHE A 21 5.30 12.18 5.81
N GLN A 22 5.83 12.77 4.73
CA GLN A 22 7.15 13.42 4.78
C GLN A 22 7.06 14.80 5.42
N GLU A 23 5.98 15.54 5.16
CA GLU A 23 5.76 16.87 5.76
C GLU A 23 5.45 16.79 7.26
N PHE A 24 4.70 15.76 7.65
CA PHE A 24 4.38 15.44 9.04
C PHE A 24 5.14 14.19 9.43
N ASP A 25 6.29 14.34 10.10
CA ASP A 25 7.18 13.28 10.61
C ASP A 25 6.41 12.25 11.47
N TYR A 26 5.68 11.36 10.79
CA TYR A 26 4.76 10.43 11.42
C TYR A 26 5.56 9.25 11.96
N PRO A 27 5.57 9.04 13.29
CA PRO A 27 6.56 8.15 13.91
C PRO A 27 6.22 6.66 13.78
N ASN A 28 4.99 6.32 13.38
CA ASN A 28 4.47 4.96 13.41
C ASN A 28 4.47 4.32 12.01
N ALA A 29 4.25 3.01 11.95
CA ALA A 29 4.34 2.27 10.71
C ALA A 29 3.15 2.50 9.76
N ILE A 30 3.40 2.36 8.46
CA ILE A 30 2.43 2.65 7.40
C ILE A 30 2.40 1.50 6.39
N GLY A 31 1.20 1.07 6.05
CA GLY A 31 0.90 0.08 5.01
C GLY A 31 0.22 0.72 3.81
N PRO A 32 0.97 1.24 2.82
CA PRO A 32 0.40 1.70 1.57
C PRO A 32 -0.11 0.51 0.75
N GLY A 33 -1.36 0.57 0.32
CA GLY A 33 -1.96 -0.44 -0.54
C GLY A 33 -1.22 -0.56 -1.88
N VAL A 34 -0.84 -1.80 -2.22
CA VAL A 34 -0.14 -2.13 -3.48
C VAL A 34 -0.99 -2.92 -4.49
N TYR A 35 -2.20 -3.31 -4.08
CA TYR A 35 -3.15 -4.03 -4.92
C TYR A 35 -4.52 -3.34 -4.89
N ASP A 36 -4.94 -2.83 -6.06
CA ASP A 36 -6.27 -2.29 -6.29
C ASP A 36 -7.34 -3.39 -6.32
N ILE A 37 -7.97 -3.61 -5.16
CA ILE A 37 -9.02 -4.63 -5.01
C ILE A 37 -10.36 -4.22 -5.65
N HIS A 38 -10.47 -2.97 -6.12
CA HIS A 38 -11.65 -2.46 -6.81
C HIS A 38 -11.55 -2.65 -8.34
N SER A 39 -10.45 -3.21 -8.82
CA SER A 39 -10.22 -3.60 -10.20
C SER A 39 -10.17 -5.12 -10.34
N PRO A 40 -10.65 -5.70 -11.46
CA PRO A 40 -10.44 -7.11 -11.76
C PRO A 40 -8.98 -7.42 -12.16
N ASN A 41 -8.15 -6.40 -12.39
CA ASN A 41 -6.75 -6.59 -12.78
C ASN A 41 -5.96 -7.28 -11.66
N ILE A 42 -5.10 -8.22 -12.02
CA ILE A 42 -4.15 -8.85 -11.10
C ILE A 42 -2.79 -8.18 -11.34
N PRO A 43 -2.25 -7.43 -10.38
CA PRO A 43 -0.95 -6.78 -10.57
C PRO A 43 0.14 -7.85 -10.64
N SER A 44 1.11 -7.60 -11.49
CA SER A 44 2.37 -8.36 -11.52
C SER A 44 3.20 -8.07 -10.27
N GLU A 45 4.11 -9.00 -9.95
CA GLU A 45 5.11 -8.79 -8.91
C GLU A 45 5.95 -7.52 -9.16
N GLN A 46 6.28 -7.25 -10.43
CA GLN A 46 7.06 -6.07 -10.81
C GLN A 46 6.32 -4.78 -10.47
N GLU A 47 5.03 -4.68 -10.81
CA GLU A 47 4.20 -3.51 -10.51
C GLU A 47 4.11 -3.26 -8.99
N MET A 48 3.88 -4.31 -8.20
CA MET A 48 3.84 -4.20 -6.74
C MET A 48 5.20 -3.75 -6.16
N VAL A 49 6.30 -4.30 -6.67
CA VAL A 49 7.65 -3.91 -6.25
C VAL A 49 7.98 -2.45 -6.62
N GLU A 50 7.52 -1.97 -7.77
CA GLU A 50 7.69 -0.57 -8.17
C GLU A 50 6.97 0.38 -7.22
N LEU A 51 5.73 0.07 -6.85
CA LEU A 51 4.97 0.81 -5.84
C LEU A 51 5.68 0.83 -4.49
N LEU A 52 6.21 -0.30 -4.04
CA LEU A 52 6.98 -0.38 -2.78
C LEU A 52 8.28 0.43 -2.83
N LYS A 53 8.97 0.46 -3.98
CA LYS A 53 10.16 1.30 -4.17
C LYS A 53 9.82 2.78 -4.08
N LEU A 54 8.68 3.21 -4.63
CA LEU A 54 8.19 4.59 -4.52
C LEU A 54 7.84 4.94 -3.07
N ALA A 55 7.22 4.03 -2.32
CA ALA A 55 6.92 4.21 -0.91
C ALA A 55 8.21 4.31 -0.06
N ALA A 56 9.20 3.45 -0.33
CA ALA A 56 10.49 3.43 0.36
C ALA A 56 11.38 4.66 0.10
N GLN A 57 11.05 5.50 -0.88
CA GLN A 57 11.68 6.81 -1.06
C GLN A 57 11.17 7.84 -0.04
N ARG A 58 10.01 7.59 0.56
CA ARG A 58 9.30 8.54 1.42
C ARG A 58 9.26 8.12 2.89
N ILE A 59 9.17 6.82 3.13
CA ILE A 59 9.05 6.22 4.47
C ILE A 59 10.21 5.24 4.68
N ASP A 60 10.72 5.17 5.91
CA ASP A 60 11.72 4.17 6.29
C ASP A 60 11.19 2.76 6.03
N LYS A 61 12.01 1.92 5.40
CA LYS A 61 11.69 0.54 5.02
C LYS A 61 11.29 -0.33 6.21
N THR A 62 11.82 -0.03 7.40
CA THR A 62 11.52 -0.73 8.64
C THR A 62 10.12 -0.40 9.18
N LEU A 63 9.52 0.70 8.72
CA LEU A 63 8.18 1.15 9.06
C LEU A 63 7.16 0.83 7.96
N LEU A 64 7.58 0.23 6.84
CA LEU A 64 6.69 -0.10 5.73
C LEU A 64 6.06 -1.49 5.90
N TRP A 65 4.74 -1.53 5.76
CA TRP A 65 3.94 -2.74 5.63
C TRP A 65 3.46 -2.92 4.20
N VAL A 66 3.18 -4.16 3.81
CA VAL A 66 2.65 -4.50 2.48
C VAL A 66 1.26 -5.10 2.65
N ASN A 67 0.26 -4.48 2.03
CA ASN A 67 -1.13 -4.91 2.09
C ASN A 67 -1.86 -4.54 0.78
N PRO A 68 -3.01 -5.18 0.48
CA PRO A 68 -3.95 -4.65 -0.51
C PRO A 68 -4.56 -3.32 -0.04
N ASP A 69 -5.16 -2.57 -0.96
CA ASP A 69 -5.86 -1.31 -0.64
C ASP A 69 -6.94 -1.52 0.44
N CYS A 70 -7.71 -2.61 0.33
CA CYS A 70 -8.80 -2.89 1.26
C CYS A 70 -9.07 -4.40 1.35
N GLY A 71 -10.15 -4.78 2.04
CA GLY A 71 -10.56 -6.17 2.18
C GLY A 71 -10.96 -6.81 0.84
N LEU A 72 -10.70 -8.11 0.71
CA LEU A 72 -10.87 -8.88 -0.54
C LEU A 72 -12.30 -9.41 -0.77
N LYS A 73 -13.31 -8.93 -0.02
CA LYS A 73 -14.67 -9.50 -0.03
C LYS A 73 -15.32 -9.54 -1.42
N THR A 74 -14.96 -8.60 -2.30
CA THR A 74 -15.51 -8.48 -3.66
C THR A 74 -14.63 -9.13 -4.74
N ARG A 75 -13.51 -9.75 -4.37
CA ARG A 75 -12.64 -10.52 -5.26
C ARG A 75 -13.09 -11.98 -5.31
N ARG A 76 -12.68 -12.67 -6.37
CA ARG A 76 -12.80 -14.11 -6.57
C ARG A 76 -11.51 -14.79 -6.15
N TRP A 77 -11.61 -16.07 -5.82
CA TRP A 77 -10.46 -16.90 -5.42
C TRP A 77 -9.39 -16.99 -6.52
N GLU A 78 -9.79 -17.12 -7.78
CA GLU A 78 -8.88 -17.12 -8.94
C GLU A 78 -8.02 -15.84 -9.08
N GLU A 79 -8.39 -14.78 -8.36
CA GLU A 79 -7.71 -13.48 -8.40
C GLU A 79 -6.83 -13.24 -7.16
N VAL A 80 -6.85 -14.13 -6.16
CA VAL A 80 -6.16 -13.96 -4.86
C VAL A 80 -5.47 -15.22 -4.33
N GLU A 81 -5.75 -16.40 -4.90
CA GLU A 81 -5.08 -17.64 -4.49
C GLU A 81 -3.63 -17.69 -4.99
N PRO A 82 -2.67 -18.22 -4.19
CA PRO A 82 -1.26 -18.33 -4.55
C PRO A 82 -0.96 -19.35 -5.67
#